data_AF-A0A9N8LZV0-F1
#
_entry.id   AF-A0A9N8LZV0-F1
#
_cell.length_a   1.000
_cell.length_b   1.000
_cell.length_c   1.000
_cell.angle_alpha   90.00
_cell.angle_beta   90.00
_cell.angle_gamma   90.00
#
_symmetry.space_group_name_H-M   'P 1'
#
loop_
_entity.id
_entity.type
_entity.pdbx_description
1 polymer ?
#
loop_
_entity_poly.entity_id
_entity_poly.type
_entity_poly.pdbx_seq_one_letter_code
_entity_poly.pdbx_strand_id
1 'polypeptide(L)'
;MAITGTVLGFSALGFATRCMGLGIQKRNMFENFGGHAILMGLFGAAGYYLHGVEFRQREIIEKQKATIRENRKRLAGVVQARAAESRRAKEEASAGKEGEE
;
A
#
# COMPACT_ATOMS: atom_id res chain seq x y z
N MET A 1 2.80 -9.34 2.39
CA MET A 1 3.29 -10.48 1.58
C MET A 1 3.97 -11.50 2.50
N ALA A 2 4.00 -12.78 2.14
CA ALA A 2 4.76 -13.77 2.91
C ALA A 2 6.27 -13.52 2.70
N ILE A 3 7.04 -13.42 3.81
CA ILE A 3 8.51 -13.21 3.78
C ILE A 3 9.18 -14.29 2.93
N THR A 4 8.73 -15.53 3.07
CA THR A 4 9.22 -16.67 2.30
C THR A 4 9.03 -16.45 0.79
N GLY A 5 7.90 -15.87 0.38
CA GLY A 5 7.63 -15.59 -1.04
C GLY A 5 8.56 -14.52 -1.61
N THR A 6 8.81 -13.44 -0.88
CA THR A 6 9.74 -12.39 -1.32
C THR A 6 11.19 -12.87 -1.35
N VAL A 7 11.62 -13.63 -0.33
CA VAL A 7 12.98 -14.19 -0.29
C VAL A 7 13.17 -15.21 -1.40
N LEU A 8 12.26 -16.18 -1.57
CA LEU A 8 12.36 -17.18 -2.63
C LEU A 8 12.28 -16.57 -4.03
N GLY A 9 11.40 -15.59 -4.25
CA GLY A 9 11.29 -14.89 -5.52
C GLY A 9 12.59 -14.17 -5.90
N PHE A 10 13.19 -13.44 -4.95
CA PHE A 10 14.46 -12.79 -5.20
C PHE A 10 15.63 -13.79 -5.33
N SER A 11 15.68 -14.84 -4.51
CA SER A 11 16.70 -15.89 -4.67
C SER A 11 16.61 -16.58 -6.04
N ALA A 12 15.40 -16.82 -6.56
CA ALA A 12 15.20 -17.33 -7.91
C ALA A 12 15.72 -16.36 -8.98
N LEU A 13 15.54 -15.04 -8.79
CA LEU A 13 16.15 -14.03 -9.66
C LEU A 13 17.68 -14.11 -9.62
N GLY A 14 18.29 -14.21 -8.44
CA GLY A 14 19.76 -14.37 -8.30
C GLY A 14 20.28 -15.62 -9.00
N PHE A 15 19.54 -16.74 -8.89
CA PHE A 15 19.84 -17.97 -9.62
C PHE A 15 19.76 -17.77 -11.14
N ALA A 16 18.68 -17.14 -11.62
CA ALA A 16 18.48 -16.85 -13.04
C ALA A 16 19.56 -15.92 -13.60
N THR A 17 19.99 -14.90 -12.84
CA THR A 17 21.10 -14.01 -13.22
C THR A 17 22.40 -14.78 -13.39
N ARG A 18 22.69 -15.74 -12.50
CA ARG A 18 23.88 -16.59 -12.62
C ARG A 18 23.81 -17.48 -13.86
N CYS A 19 22.66 -18.12 -14.09
CA CYS A 19 22.43 -18.97 -15.27
C CYS A 19 22.57 -18.17 -16.57
N MET A 20 21.99 -16.97 -16.61
CA MET A 20 22.09 -16.07 -17.76
C MET A 20 23.55 -15.67 -18.03
N GLY A 21 24.32 -15.32 -17.00
CA GLY A 21 25.73 -14.99 -17.13
C GLY A 21 26.57 -16.14 -17.70
N LEU A 22 26.29 -17.38 -17.28
CA LEU A 22 26.92 -18.59 -17.84
C LEU A 22 26.52 -18.84 -19.30
N GLY A 23 25.24 -18.66 -19.61
CA GLY A 23 24.71 -18.80 -20.97
C GLY A 23 25.40 -17.84 -21.94
N ILE A 24 25.58 -16.58 -21.55
CA ILE A 24 26.29 -15.57 -22.36
C ILE A 24 27.76 -15.97 -22.57
N GLN A 25 28.41 -16.52 -21.56
CA GLN A 25 29.79 -17.02 -21.65
C GLN A 25 29.90 -18.36 -22.42
N LYS A 26 28.79 -18.91 -22.94
CA LYS A 26 28.71 -20.24 -23.54
C LYS A 26 29.26 -21.36 -22.64
N ARG A 27 29.13 -21.17 -21.32
CA ARG A 27 29.52 -22.13 -20.29
C ARG A 27 28.32 -22.93 -19.84
N ASN A 28 28.56 -24.09 -19.21
CA ASN A 28 27.48 -24.92 -18.71
C ASN A 28 26.69 -24.16 -17.62
N MET A 29 25.36 -24.19 -17.69
CA MET A 29 24.46 -23.40 -16.83
C MET A 29 24.58 -23.77 -15.35
N PHE A 30 24.98 -24.99 -15.03
CA PHE A 30 25.16 -25.47 -13.65
C PHE A 30 26.62 -25.48 -13.22
N GLU A 31 27.49 -24.77 -13.96
CA GLU A 31 28.90 -24.69 -13.62
C GLU A 31 29.11 -23.79 -12.39
N ASN A 32 29.89 -24.30 -11.43
CA ASN A 32 30.19 -23.64 -10.16
C ASN A 32 28.92 -23.33 -9.34
N PHE A 33 28.42 -24.36 -8.64
CA PHE A 33 27.28 -24.25 -7.72
C PHE A 33 27.52 -23.26 -6.58
N GLY A 34 28.78 -23.04 -6.16
CA GLY A 34 29.12 -22.02 -5.18
C GLY A 34 28.72 -20.61 -5.64
N GLY A 35 28.98 -20.29 -6.91
CA GLY A 35 28.57 -19.02 -7.50
C GLY A 35 27.04 -18.84 -7.55
N HIS A 36 26.29 -19.92 -7.75
CA HIS A 36 24.82 -19.89 -7.68
C HIS A 36 24.34 -19.62 -6.26
N ALA A 37 24.88 -20.33 -5.26
CA ALA A 37 24.53 -20.14 -3.86
C ALA A 37 24.81 -18.70 -3.38
N ILE A 38 25.95 -18.12 -3.79
CA ILE A 38 26.29 -16.73 -3.45
C ILE A 38 25.27 -15.74 -4.04
N LEU A 39 24.94 -15.86 -5.34
CA LEU A 39 23.99 -14.95 -5.99
C LEU A 39 22.56 -15.13 -5.47
N MET A 40 22.14 -16.37 -5.23
CA MET A 40 20.85 -16.68 -4.59
C MET A 40 20.76 -16.08 -3.17
N GLY A 41 21.84 -16.16 -2.40
CA GLY A 41 21.94 -15.58 -1.07
C GLY A 41 21.91 -14.05 -1.10
N LEU A 42 22.68 -13.43 -2.01
CA LEU A 42 22.75 -11.98 -2.16
C LEU A 42 21.38 -11.39 -2.53
N PHE A 43 20.73 -11.95 -3.55
CA PHE A 43 19.41 -11.49 -3.96
C PHE A 43 18.35 -11.84 -2.91
N GLY A 44 18.39 -13.03 -2.32
CA GLY A 44 17.47 -13.40 -1.24
C GLY A 44 17.55 -12.45 -0.04
N ALA A 45 18.75 -12.04 0.36
CA ALA A 45 18.97 -11.03 1.39
C ALA A 45 18.42 -9.66 0.99
N ALA A 46 18.58 -9.25 -0.27
CA ALA A 46 17.96 -8.02 -0.80
C ALA A 46 16.42 -8.10 -0.75
N GLY A 47 15.84 -9.26 -1.09
CA GLY A 47 14.39 -9.51 -0.98
C GLY A 47 13.88 -9.43 0.46
N TYR A 48 14.65 -9.96 1.43
CA TYR A 48 14.35 -9.83 2.86
C TYR A 48 14.37 -8.36 3.31
N TYR A 49 15.38 -7.60 2.90
CA TYR A 49 15.47 -6.18 3.23
C TYR A 49 14.27 -5.38 2.67
N LEU A 50 13.91 -5.61 1.40
CA LEU A 50 12.77 -4.95 0.75
C LEU A 50 11.44 -5.28 1.44
N HIS A 51 11.26 -6.53 1.90
CA HIS A 51 10.07 -6.92 2.66
C HIS A 51 9.93 -6.10 3.94
N GLY A 52 11.03 -5.87 4.67
CA GLY A 52 11.04 -5.02 5.86
C GLY A 52 10.66 -3.56 5.58
N VAL A 53 11.05 -3.02 4.42
CA VAL A 53 10.66 -1.66 3.99
C VAL A 53 9.16 -1.59 3.72
N GLU A 54 8.58 -2.60 3.06
CA GLU A 54 7.15 -2.66 2.75
C GLU A 54 6.29 -2.63 4.03
N PHE A 55 6.75 -3.27 5.11
CA PHE A 55 6.05 -3.27 6.39
C PHE A 55 5.87 -1.84 6.95
N ARG A 56 6.93 -1.03 6.91
CA ARG A 56 6.87 0.38 7.34
C ARG A 56 5.94 1.21 6.48
N GLN A 57 5.96 1.00 5.16
CA GLN A 57 5.07 1.71 4.24
C GLN A 57 3.60 1.40 4.50
N ARG A 58 3.27 0.13 4.77
CA ARG A 58 1.89 -0.29 5.10
C ARG A 58 1.40 0.38 6.38
N GLU A 59 2.22 0.44 7.41
CA GLU A 59 1.87 1.11 8.66
C GLU A 59 1.55 2.61 8.45
N ILE A 60 2.37 3.30 7.65
CA ILE A 60 2.14 4.71 7.32
C ILE A 60 0.84 4.90 6.54
N ILE A 61 0.59 4.03 5.55
CA ILE A 61 -0.63 4.07 4.74
C ILE A 61 -1.87 3.82 5.61
N GLU A 62 -1.82 2.87 6.54
CA GLU A 62 -2.93 2.61 7.45
C GLU A 62 -3.22 3.80 8.37
N LYS A 63 -2.19 4.43 8.92
CA LYS A 63 -2.34 5.67 9.71
C LYS A 63 -3.02 6.77 8.90
N GLN A 64 -2.56 7.03 7.67
CA GLN A 64 -3.17 8.04 6.82
C GLN A 64 -4.62 7.69 6.43
N LYS A 65 -4.91 6.42 6.15
CA LYS A 65 -6.28 5.96 5.89
C LYS A 65 -7.20 6.21 7.08
N ALA A 66 -6.72 6.00 8.31
CA ALA A 66 -7.48 6.29 9.52
C ALA A 66 -7.83 7.78 9.64
N THR A 67 -6.85 8.66 9.45
CA THR A 67 -7.05 10.12 9.47
C THR A 67 -8.03 10.58 8.39
N ILE A 68 -7.91 10.06 7.16
CA ILE A 68 -8.85 10.40 6.07
C ILE A 68 -10.27 9.95 6.43
N ARG A 69 -10.43 8.76 7.03
CA ARG A 69 -11.74 8.25 7.44
C ARG A 69 -12.38 9.10 8.53
N GLU A 70 -11.60 9.54 9.52
CA GLU A 70 -12.07 10.45 10.57
C GLU A 70 -12.50 11.79 9.99
N ASN A 71 -11.68 12.40 9.13
CA ASN A 71 -12.01 13.66 8.47
C ASN A 71 -13.29 13.56 7.64
N ARG A 72 -13.50 12.44 6.94
CA ARG A 72 -14.75 12.18 6.20
C ARG A 72 -15.97 12.10 7.12
N LYS A 73 -15.86 11.44 8.29
CA LYS A 73 -16.94 11.41 9.28
C LYS A 73 -17.25 12.81 9.82
N ARG A 74 -16.21 13.58 10.15
CA ARG A 74 -16.36 14.96 10.63
C ARG A 74 -17.06 15.84 9.59
N LEU A 75 -16.62 15.77 8.33
CA LEU A 75 -17.23 16.55 7.24
C LEU A 75 -18.69 16.13 7.01
N ALA A 76 -19.00 14.84 7.04
CA ALA A 76 -20.38 14.36 6.92
C ALA A 76 -21.29 14.92 8.03
N GLY A 77 -20.80 14.99 9.27
CA GLY A 77 -21.51 15.61 10.38
C GLY A 77 -21.77 17.11 10.17
N VAL A 78 -20.76 17.84 9.70
CA VAL A 78 -20.89 19.29 9.39
C VAL A 78 -21.91 19.53 8.28
N VAL A 79 -21.89 18.70 7.22
CA VAL A 79 -22.85 18.80 6.11
C VAL A 79 -24.27 18.50 6.59
N GLN A 80 -24.46 17.47 7.43
CA GLN A 80 -25.77 17.16 8.01
C GLN A 80 -26.28 18.27 8.94
N ALA A 81 -25.41 18.86 9.75
CA ALA A 81 -25.75 19.99 10.62
C ALA A 81 -26.22 21.21 9.81
N ARG A 82 -25.47 21.61 8.77
CA ARG A 82 -25.90 22.69 7.86
C ARG A 82 -27.19 22.37 7.10
N ALA A 83 -27.39 21.12 6.73
CA ALA A 83 -28.64 20.68 6.08
C ALA A 83 -29.84 20.78 7.04
N ALA A 84 -29.64 20.51 8.33
CA ALA A 84 -30.67 20.68 9.36
C ALA A 84 -30.96 22.16 9.64
N GLU A 85 -29.93 23.00 9.75
CA GLU A 85 -30.09 24.46 9.92
C GLU A 85 -30.84 25.10 8.76
N SER A 86 -30.52 24.73 7.52
CA SER A 86 -31.21 25.25 6.33
C SER A 86 -32.64 24.74 6.16
N ARG A 87 -33.00 23.59 6.75
CA ARG A 87 -34.39 23.13 6.83
C ARG A 87 -35.18 23.94 7.87
N ARG A 88 -34.61 24.13 9.07
CA ARG A 88 -35.23 24.95 10.13
C ARG A 88 -35.48 26.38 9.68
N ALA A 89 -34.50 27.01 9.03
CA ALA A 89 -34.65 28.37 8.49
C ALA A 89 -35.77 28.47 7.42
N LYS A 90 -36.01 27.39 6.65
CA LYS A 90 -37.13 27.35 5.70
C LYS A 90 -38.47 27.17 6.38
N GLU A 91 -38.55 26.35 7.43
CA GLU A 91 -39.76 26.14 8.23
C GLU A 91 -40.17 27.41 8.98
N GLU A 92 -39.21 28.15 9.55
CA GLU A 92 -39.45 29.45 10.18
C GLU A 92 -39.92 30.51 9.17
N ALA A 93 -39.35 30.51 7.96
CA ALA A 93 -39.76 31.43 6.89
C ALA A 93 -41.15 31.12 6.31
N SER A 94 -41.61 29.86 6.32
CA SER A 94 -42.98 29.52 5.93
C SER A 94 -44.01 29.88 7.00
N ALA A 95 -43.69 29.69 8.28
CA ALA A 95 -44.58 30.02 9.39
C ALA A 95 -44.81 31.54 9.54
N GLY A 96 -43.79 32.36 9.23
CA GLY A 96 -43.94 33.82 9.21
C GLY A 96 -44.85 34.35 8.10
N LYS A 97 -44.97 33.62 6.98
CA LYS A 97 -45.82 34.01 5.85
C LYS A 97 -47.30 33.70 6.05
N GLU A 98 -47.63 32.71 6.88
CA GLU A 98 -49.03 32.34 7.19
C GLU A 98 -49.65 33.22 8.29
N GLY A 99 -48.86 34.06 8.97
CA GLY A 99 -49.33 35.00 10.00
C GLY A 99 -49.53 36.45 9.53
N GLU A 100 -49.19 36.77 8.29
CA GLU A 100 -49.38 38.10 7.67
C GLU A 100 -50.58 38.19 6.71
N GLU A 101 -51.31 37.09 6.47
CA GLU A 101 -52.59 37.06 5.72
C GLU A 101 -53.84 37.08 6.62
#